data_AF-A0A434EQV7-F1
#
_entry.id   AF-A0A434EQV7-F1
#
_cell.length_a   1.000
_cell.length_b   1.000
_cell.length_c   1.000
_cell.angle_alpha   90.00
_cell.angle_beta   90.00
_cell.angle_gamma   90.00
#
_symmetry.space_group_name_H-M   'P 1'
#
loop_
_entity.id
_entity.type
_entity.pdbx_description
1 polymer ?
#
loop_
_entity_poly.entity_id
_entity_poly.type
_entity_poly.pdbx_seq_one_letter_code
_entity_poly.pdbx_strand_id
1 'polypeptide(L)'
;MLTRRTFAVAMIAAIAMPSLASAQATTPSAATIERQLDAAPRKKLRPNERVTIREFKRRPDLRRMARSIDIQSINFEFGSAAIAPSQYGKVEIIADALHRILRHDRGARILIEGHTDAVGSFESNQVLSERRAAS
;
A
#
# COMPACT_ATOMS: atom_id res chain seq x y z
N MET A 1 -25.32 -14.12 -63.09
CA MET A 1 -24.32 -15.06 -62.55
C MET A 1 -23.01 -14.27 -62.44
N LEU A 2 -22.73 -13.58 -61.32
CA LEU A 2 -21.90 -14.03 -60.17
C LEU A 2 -20.71 -14.90 -60.63
N THR A 3 -19.45 -14.55 -60.38
CA THR A 3 -18.81 -14.36 -59.04
C THR A 3 -17.49 -13.56 -59.17
N ARG A 4 -17.30 -12.43 -58.46
CA ARG A 4 -16.57 -12.29 -57.17
C ARG A 4 -15.16 -12.90 -57.18
N ARG A 5 -14.10 -12.11 -57.44
CA ARG A 5 -13.23 -11.40 -56.46
C ARG A 5 -12.51 -12.31 -55.46
N THR A 6 -11.19 -12.43 -55.59
CA THR A 6 -10.25 -12.71 -54.48
C THR A 6 -8.93 -12.00 -54.73
N PHE A 7 -8.78 -10.83 -54.09
CA PHE A 7 -7.50 -10.16 -53.89
C PHE A 7 -6.79 -10.89 -52.74
N ALA A 8 -5.60 -11.43 -52.97
CA ALA A 8 -4.71 -11.89 -51.92
C ALA A 8 -3.81 -10.72 -51.52
N VAL A 9 -4.16 -10.03 -50.44
CA VAL A 9 -3.23 -9.15 -49.71
C VAL A 9 -3.19 -9.68 -48.29
N ALA A 10 -2.20 -10.53 -48.01
CA ALA A 10 -1.81 -10.87 -46.66
C ALA A 10 -1.01 -9.70 -46.08
N MET A 11 -1.70 -8.71 -45.54
CA MET A 11 -1.08 -7.75 -44.62
C MET A 11 -1.41 -8.20 -43.20
N ILE A 12 -0.52 -9.01 -42.63
CA ILE A 12 -0.48 -9.20 -41.18
C ILE A 12 0.00 -7.86 -40.61
N ALA A 13 -0.94 -6.97 -40.32
CA ALA A 13 -0.68 -5.85 -39.45
C ALA A 13 -0.47 -6.44 -38.05
N ALA A 14 0.78 -6.74 -37.72
CA ALA A 14 1.23 -6.88 -36.35
C ALA A 14 1.05 -5.51 -35.70
N ILE A 15 -0.16 -5.22 -35.23
CA ILE A 15 -0.40 -4.11 -34.32
C ILE A 15 0.32 -4.53 -33.04
N ALA A 16 1.58 -4.13 -32.95
CA ALA A 16 2.31 -4.05 -31.70
C ALA A 16 1.52 -3.08 -30.82
N MET A 17 0.51 -3.59 -30.13
CA MET A 17 -0.03 -2.88 -28.98
C MET A 17 1.13 -2.78 -28.01
N PRO A 18 1.62 -1.58 -27.68
CA PRO A 18 2.46 -1.45 -26.51
C PRO A 18 1.58 -1.93 -25.38
N SER A 19 1.96 -3.06 -24.77
CA SER A 19 1.43 -3.40 -23.46
C SER A 19 1.65 -2.14 -22.62
N LEU A 20 0.54 -1.54 -22.18
CA LEU A 20 0.59 -0.63 -21.06
C LEU A 20 1.12 -1.50 -19.93
N ALA A 21 2.45 -1.53 -19.79
CA ALA A 21 3.10 -1.94 -18.58
C ALA A 21 2.54 -0.96 -17.55
N SER A 22 1.47 -1.37 -16.89
CA SER A 22 1.00 -0.72 -15.69
C SER A 22 2.25 -0.61 -14.83
N ALA A 23 2.65 0.63 -14.55
CA ALA A 23 3.70 0.91 -13.59
C ALA A 23 3.15 0.46 -12.24
N GLN A 24 3.14 -0.84 -11.98
CA GLN A 24 2.85 -1.39 -10.67
C GLN A 24 3.92 -0.77 -9.77
N ALA A 25 3.50 0.09 -8.86
CA ALA A 25 4.38 0.64 -7.84
C ALA A 25 5.16 -0.53 -7.22
N THR A 26 6.47 -0.55 -7.43
CA THR A 26 7.32 -1.59 -6.87
C THR A 26 7.29 -1.41 -5.35
N THR A 27 7.11 -2.52 -4.63
CA THR A 27 7.14 -2.47 -3.16
C THR A 27 8.54 -2.03 -2.74
N PRO A 28 8.70 -0.98 -1.91
CA PRO A 28 10.01 -0.59 -1.43
C PRO A 28 10.69 -1.76 -0.71
N SER A 29 12.02 -1.89 -0.83
CA SER A 29 12.74 -2.94 -0.13
C SER A 29 12.65 -2.76 1.40
N ALA A 30 12.81 -3.85 2.15
CA ALA A 30 12.72 -3.81 3.62
C ALA A 30 13.70 -2.78 4.23
N ALA A 31 14.92 -2.71 3.72
CA ALA A 31 15.93 -1.73 4.16
C ALA A 31 15.56 -0.28 3.81
N THR A 32 14.75 -0.06 2.77
CA THR A 32 14.23 1.28 2.46
C THR A 32 13.10 1.67 3.40
N ILE A 33 12.18 0.73 3.68
CA ILE A 33 11.10 0.93 4.67
C ILE A 33 11.69 1.24 6.05
N GLU A 34 12.64 0.41 6.50
CA GLU A 34 13.36 0.59 7.77
C GLU A 34 14.00 1.97 7.87
N ARG A 35 14.84 2.36 6.89
CA ARG A 35 15.51 3.67 6.91
C ARG A 35 14.54 4.85 6.96
N GLN A 36 13.39 4.75 6.28
CA GLN A 36 12.40 5.82 6.29
C GLN A 36 11.66 5.93 7.63
N LEU A 37 11.40 4.78 8.28
CA LEU A 37 10.73 4.73 9.58
C LEU A 37 11.68 5.02 10.76
N ASP A 38 12.98 4.72 10.63
CA ASP A 38 14.02 5.02 11.63
C ASP A 38 14.59 6.44 11.53
N ALA A 39 14.21 7.19 10.48
CA ALA A 39 14.65 8.58 10.33
C ALA A 39 14.29 9.42 11.56
N ALA A 40 15.11 10.43 11.87
CA ALA A 40 14.89 11.26 13.06
C ALA A 40 13.45 11.81 13.10
N PRO A 41 12.76 11.75 14.27
CA PRO A 41 11.40 12.23 14.39
C PRO A 41 11.34 13.73 14.08
N ARG A 42 10.32 14.16 13.34
CA ARG A 42 10.11 15.59 12.98
C ARG A 42 10.04 16.47 14.21
N LYS A 43 9.50 15.94 15.30
CA LYS A 43 9.36 16.62 16.59
C LYS A 43 9.64 15.62 17.71
N LYS A 44 10.61 15.95 18.57
CA LYS A 44 10.83 15.20 19.82
C LYS A 44 9.79 15.65 20.84
N LEU A 45 8.97 14.71 21.33
CA LEU A 45 8.02 14.99 22.40
C LEU A 45 8.75 15.07 23.74
N ARG A 46 8.44 16.09 24.52
CA ARG A 46 8.87 16.18 25.92
C ARG A 46 8.15 15.12 26.76
N PRO A 47 8.66 14.75 27.94
CA PRO A 47 8.01 13.76 28.81
C PRO A 47 6.54 14.10 29.16
N ASN A 48 6.21 15.39 29.28
CA ASN A 48 4.85 15.88 29.54
C ASN A 48 3.96 15.97 28.27
N GLU A 49 4.50 15.72 27.08
CA GLU A 49 3.76 15.65 25.81
C GLU A 49 3.49 14.20 25.38
N ARG A 50 3.64 13.22 26.28
CA ARG A 50 3.30 11.82 26.01
C ARG A 50 1.81 11.68 25.76
N VAL A 51 1.46 10.92 24.74
CA VAL A 51 0.08 10.67 24.32
C VAL A 51 -0.25 9.19 24.46
N THR A 52 -1.51 8.89 24.74
CA THR A 52 -1.97 7.50 24.79
C THR A 52 -2.12 6.92 23.38
N ILE A 53 -2.07 5.59 23.23
CA ILE A 53 -2.33 4.93 21.94
C ILE A 53 -3.72 5.33 21.40
N ARG A 54 -4.72 5.40 22.27
CA ARG A 54 -6.08 5.81 21.91
C ARG A 54 -6.11 7.24 21.37
N GLU A 55 -5.39 8.14 22.01
CA GLU A 55 -5.30 9.54 21.57
C GLU A 55 -4.58 9.63 20.22
N PHE A 56 -3.43 8.96 20.07
CA PHE A 56 -2.68 8.91 18.83
C PHE A 56 -3.53 8.40 17.66
N LYS A 57 -4.32 7.33 17.86
CA LYS A 57 -5.25 6.81 16.85
C LYS A 57 -6.35 7.81 16.48
N ARG A 58 -6.86 8.60 17.43
CA ARG A 58 -7.99 9.52 17.20
C ARG A 58 -7.58 10.90 16.68
N ARG A 59 -6.34 11.33 16.89
CA ARG A 59 -5.86 12.69 16.59
C ARG A 59 -4.96 12.72 15.35
N PRO A 60 -5.45 13.23 14.19
CA PRO A 60 -4.66 13.27 12.96
C PRO A 60 -3.41 14.14 13.07
N ASP A 61 -3.43 15.19 13.90
CA ASP A 61 -2.28 16.05 14.15
C ASP A 61 -1.12 15.31 14.81
N LEU A 62 -1.41 14.41 15.76
CA LEU A 62 -0.40 13.55 16.37
C LEU A 62 0.16 12.52 15.37
N ARG A 63 -0.71 11.94 14.53
CA ARG A 63 -0.27 10.99 13.50
C ARG A 63 0.66 11.63 12.47
N ARG A 64 0.34 12.86 12.04
CA ARG A 64 1.20 13.63 11.11
C ARG A 64 2.57 13.99 11.67
N MET A 65 2.74 13.98 13.00
CA MET A 65 4.03 14.21 13.64
C MET A 65 4.94 12.97 13.63
N ALA A 66 4.35 11.76 13.53
CA ALA A 66 5.11 10.52 13.50
C ALA A 66 5.89 10.35 12.18
N ARG A 67 6.73 9.31 12.12
CA ARG A 67 7.31 8.84 10.86
C ARG A 67 6.23 8.00 10.16
N SER A 68 6.08 8.18 8.86
CA SER A 68 5.11 7.46 8.05
C SER A 68 5.69 7.20 6.67
N ILE A 69 5.33 6.05 6.10
CA ILE A 69 5.59 5.67 4.72
C ILE A 69 4.25 5.26 4.11
N ASP A 70 3.96 5.71 2.89
CA ASP A 70 2.84 5.22 2.11
C ASP A 70 3.30 4.06 1.22
N ILE A 71 2.68 2.90 1.37
CA ILE A 71 3.00 1.68 0.62
C ILE A 71 1.77 1.31 -0.22
N GLN A 72 1.71 1.86 -1.43
CA GLN A 72 0.61 1.66 -2.37
C GLN A 72 0.72 0.36 -3.19
N SER A 73 1.51 -0.61 -2.71
CA SER A 73 1.81 -1.82 -3.46
C SER A 73 0.96 -3.03 -3.07
N ILE A 74 0.29 -3.01 -1.91
CA ILE A 74 -0.62 -4.07 -1.47
C ILE A 74 -2.02 -3.78 -2.03
N ASN A 75 -2.43 -4.58 -3.00
CA ASN A 75 -3.74 -4.44 -3.64
C ASN A 75 -4.74 -5.44 -3.09
N PHE A 76 -5.97 -4.98 -2.91
CA PHE A 76 -7.11 -5.78 -2.48
C PHE A 76 -8.16 -5.79 -3.58
N GLU A 77 -8.92 -6.89 -3.69
CA GLU A 77 -10.12 -6.92 -4.52
C GLU A 77 -11.15 -5.88 -4.06
N PHE A 78 -12.01 -5.45 -4.98
CA PHE A 78 -13.06 -4.46 -4.67
C PHE A 78 -13.95 -4.97 -3.52
N GLY A 79 -14.19 -4.10 -2.53
CA GLY A 79 -14.97 -4.45 -1.33
C GLY A 79 -14.34 -5.51 -0.42
N SER A 80 -13.11 -5.94 -0.68
CA SER A 80 -12.45 -7.01 0.07
C SER A 80 -11.31 -6.49 0.96
N ALA A 81 -11.08 -7.23 2.05
CA ALA A 81 -9.91 -7.14 2.91
C ALA A 81 -9.05 -8.42 2.87
N ALA A 82 -9.37 -9.37 1.98
CA ALA A 82 -8.57 -10.57 1.82
C ALA A 82 -7.28 -10.26 1.05
N ILE A 83 -6.14 -10.67 1.61
CA ILE A 83 -4.84 -10.58 0.94
C ILE A 83 -4.72 -11.77 -0.02
N ALA A 84 -4.63 -11.50 -1.32
CA ALA A 84 -4.42 -12.55 -2.31
C ALA A 84 -2.98 -13.13 -2.20
N PRO A 85 -2.75 -14.41 -2.53
CA PRO A 85 -1.41 -15.02 -2.50
C PRO A 85 -0.35 -14.25 -3.30
N SER A 86 -0.76 -13.59 -4.39
CA SER A 86 0.11 -12.73 -5.19
C SER A 86 0.67 -11.50 -4.44
N GLN A 87 0.06 -11.12 -3.31
CA GLN A 87 0.53 -10.03 -2.46
C GLN A 87 1.45 -10.52 -1.32
N TYR A 88 1.53 -11.83 -1.04
CA TYR A 88 2.25 -12.35 0.13
C TYR A 88 3.72 -11.94 0.15
N GLY A 89 4.43 -12.03 -0.98
CA GLY A 89 5.83 -11.60 -1.05
C GLY A 89 6.03 -10.11 -0.73
N LYS A 90 5.03 -9.25 -1.02
CA LYS A 90 5.09 -7.83 -0.68
C LYS A 90 4.83 -7.61 0.82
N VAL A 91 3.88 -8.35 1.39
CA VAL A 91 3.62 -8.35 2.84
C VAL A 91 4.84 -8.82 3.61
N GLU A 92 5.54 -9.85 3.12
CA GLU A 92 6.77 -10.36 3.72
C GLU A 92 7.89 -9.32 3.75
N ILE A 93 8.06 -8.53 2.68
CA ILE A 93 9.00 -7.41 2.65
C ILE A 93 8.69 -6.37 3.74
N ILE A 94 7.41 -6.06 3.96
CA ILE A 94 6.98 -5.13 5.01
C ILE A 94 7.25 -5.76 6.39
N ALA A 95 6.88 -7.03 6.59
CA ALA A 95 7.09 -7.74 7.84
C ALA A 95 8.58 -7.80 8.23
N ASP A 96 9.46 -8.03 7.25
CA ASP A 96 10.91 -8.02 7.45
C ASP A 96 11.43 -6.65 7.91
N ALA A 97 10.91 -5.56 7.33
CA ALA A 97 11.26 -4.21 7.78
C ALA A 97 10.81 -3.96 9.21
N LEU A 98 9.57 -4.33 9.56
CA LEU A 98 9.03 -4.17 10.90
C LEU A 98 9.81 -5.00 11.93
N HIS A 99 10.22 -6.22 11.58
CA HIS A 99 11.07 -7.04 12.43
C HIS A 99 12.44 -6.42 12.67
N ARG A 100 13.04 -5.78 11.66
CA ARG A 100 14.33 -5.07 11.83
C ARG A 100 14.19 -3.89 12.80
N ILE A 101 13.17 -3.06 12.62
CA ILE A 101 12.85 -1.92 13.51
C ILE A 101 12.66 -2.42 14.94
N LEU A 102 11.83 -3.46 15.14
CA LEU A 102 11.53 -4.00 16.47
C LEU A 102 12.74 -4.70 17.14
N ARG A 103 13.71 -5.19 16.36
CA ARG A 103 14.97 -5.71 16.91
C ARG A 103 15.88 -4.59 17.39
N HIS A 104 15.91 -3.46 16.68
CA HIS A 104 16.70 -2.29 17.06
C HIS A 104 16.07 -1.53 18.24
N ASP A 105 14.75 -1.33 18.21
CA ASP A 105 13.96 -0.70 19.28
C ASP A 105 12.76 -1.58 19.67
N ARG A 106 12.92 -2.32 20.77
CA ARG A 106 11.87 -3.19 21.34
C ARG A 106 10.67 -2.40 21.89
N GLY A 107 10.84 -1.09 22.12
CA GLY A 107 9.80 -0.16 22.56
C GLY A 107 8.99 0.43 21.41
N ALA A 108 9.41 0.23 20.15
CA ALA A 108 8.74 0.79 19.00
C ALA A 108 7.27 0.35 18.92
N ARG A 109 6.42 1.31 18.55
CA ARG A 109 4.99 1.11 18.34
C ARG A 109 4.68 1.51 16.90
N ILE A 110 4.07 0.58 16.16
CA ILE A 110 3.75 0.77 14.75
C ILE A 110 2.24 0.89 14.61
N LEU A 111 1.79 1.88 13.84
CA LEU A 111 0.41 2.03 13.42
C LEU A 111 0.32 1.65 11.94
N ILE A 112 -0.54 0.70 11.62
CA ILE A 112 -0.87 0.30 10.24
C ILE A 112 -2.23 0.91 9.92
N GLU A 113 -2.32 1.65 8.82
CA GLU A 113 -3.55 2.30 8.35
C GLU A 113 -3.92 1.73 6.97
N GLY A 114 -5.13 1.18 6.86
CA GLY A 114 -5.70 0.81 5.58
C GLY A 114 -6.32 2.02 4.90
N HIS A 115 -6.36 2.00 3.57
CA HIS A 115 -7.02 3.04 2.78
C HIS A 115 -8.00 2.38 1.80
N THR A 116 -9.05 3.12 1.48
CA THR A 116 -10.03 2.77 0.44
C THR A 116 -10.11 3.91 -0.56
N ASP A 117 -10.77 3.67 -1.69
CA ASP A 117 -11.26 4.76 -2.52
C ASP A 117 -12.46 5.46 -1.85
N ALA A 118 -13.01 6.46 -2.54
CA ALA A 118 -14.19 7.21 -2.09
C ALA A 118 -15.51 6.62 -2.62
N VAL A 119 -15.53 5.36 -3.05
CA VAL A 119 -16.74 4.71 -3.54
C VAL A 119 -17.56 4.19 -2.36
N GLY A 120 -18.86 4.50 -2.33
CA GLY A 120 -19.76 4.10 -1.25
C GLY A 120 -19.83 5.08 -0.07
N SER A 121 -20.33 4.61 1.07
CA SER A 121 -20.52 5.45 2.25
C SER A 121 -19.22 5.65 3.04
N PHE A 122 -19.15 6.74 3.81
CA PHE A 122 -18.04 6.98 4.74
C PHE A 122 -17.89 5.82 5.74
N GLU A 123 -19.00 5.35 6.32
CA GLU A 123 -19.01 4.26 7.29
C GLU A 123 -18.47 2.95 6.69
N SER A 124 -18.93 2.58 5.49
CA SER A 124 -18.45 1.37 4.82
C SER A 124 -16.95 1.44 4.51
N ASN A 125 -16.45 2.62 4.11
CA ASN A 125 -15.04 2.83 3.85
C ASN A 125 -14.19 2.81 5.13
N GLN A 126 -14.72 3.36 6.22
CA GLN A 126 -14.08 3.26 7.54
C GLN A 126 -13.95 1.80 7.97
N VAL A 127 -15.03 1.01 7.91
CA VAL A 127 -15.00 -0.41 8.28
C VAL A 127 -14.06 -1.22 7.37
N LEU A 128 -14.08 -0.96 6.05
CA LEU A 128 -13.24 -1.68 5.09
C LEU A 128 -11.75 -1.34 5.28
N SER A 129 -11.40 -0.08 5.50
CA SER A 129 -10.03 0.34 5.79
C SER A 129 -9.48 -0.31 7.06
N GLU A 130 -10.28 -0.39 8.13
CA GLU A 130 -9.89 -1.07 9.38
C GLU A 130 -9.65 -2.58 9.16
N ARG A 131 -10.51 -3.24 8.38
CA ARG A 131 -10.33 -4.66 8.04
C ARG A 131 -9.06 -4.91 7.22
N ARG A 132 -8.75 -4.05 6.25
CA ARG A 132 -7.51 -4.14 5.45
C ARG A 132 -6.25 -3.89 6.28
N ALA A 133 -6.33 -3.05 7.32
CA ALA A 133 -5.22 -2.87 8.24
C ALA A 133 -5.00 -4.08 9.16
N ALA A 134 -6.06 -4.88 9.40
CA ALA A 134 -6.05 -6.03 10.30
C ALA A 134 -5.73 -7.37 9.62
N SER A 135 -5.84 -7.44 8.28
CA SER A 135 -5.62 -8.64 7.47
C SER A 135 -4.16 -9.02 7.29
#